data_AF-A0A2V6K933-F1
#
_entry.id   AF-A0A2V6K933-F1
#
_cell.length_a   1.000
_cell.length_b   1.000
_cell.length_c   1.000
_cell.angle_alpha   90.00
_cell.angle_beta   90.00
_cell.angle_gamma   90.00
#
_symmetry.space_group_name_H-M   'P 1'
#
loop_
_entity.id
_entity.type
_entity.pdbx_description
1 polymer ?
#
loop_
_entity_poly.entity_id
_entity_poly.type
_entity_poly.pdbx_seq_one_letter_code
_entity_poly.pdbx_strand_id
1 'polypeptide(L)'
;MSETAIDPRFQNRERQPGLDLLRALAIIVVVIYHAALFGFKLPGRVDRFGWIGVDLFFVLSGYLIGGQLLASLARGRSINLGRFFARRALRIIPAYFAILAIYIFLPSWREYPEMSQPLWKFLLSVQNIGLHGGTAFSHAWSLAVEDQFYLCLPFILLFVNRWRPAAFIIPCAIVLSGIPLRAFLASQNLVESGVAFPGFQVWIYYPTWTRLDPLVFGVVLAAIEKFRPEWWQRLMNLAIWLWLPGLALIVYALYLGEGDYVYVAACIWQFPLLALGMAALLL
;
A
#
# COMPACT_ATOMS: atom_id res chain seq x y z
N MET A 1 -17.53 -9.89 -33.28
CA MET A 1 -17.33 -8.76 -32.33
C MET A 1 -17.62 -9.28 -30.94
N SER A 2 -16.59 -9.70 -30.22
CA SER A 2 -16.70 -10.18 -28.84
C SER A 2 -16.79 -8.94 -27.95
N GLU A 3 -17.95 -8.68 -27.37
CA GLU A 3 -18.08 -7.79 -26.23
C GLU A 3 -17.18 -8.35 -25.13
N THR A 4 -16.08 -7.65 -24.87
CA THR A 4 -15.28 -7.86 -23.68
C THR A 4 -16.19 -7.58 -22.49
N ALA A 5 -16.81 -8.64 -21.95
CA ALA A 5 -17.66 -8.57 -20.78
C ALA A 5 -16.81 -8.14 -19.59
N ILE A 6 -16.65 -6.82 -19.43
CA ILE A 6 -16.02 -6.22 -18.26
C ILE A 6 -16.93 -6.58 -17.08
N ASP A 7 -16.33 -7.20 -16.07
CA ASP A 7 -16.98 -7.62 -14.84
C ASP A 7 -18.01 -6.57 -14.32
N PRO A 8 -19.28 -6.96 -14.11
CA PRO A 8 -20.36 -6.07 -13.69
C PRO A 8 -20.06 -5.32 -12.38
N ARG A 9 -19.12 -5.82 -11.57
CA ARG A 9 -18.56 -5.18 -10.35
C ARG A 9 -18.09 -3.72 -10.53
N PHE A 10 -17.88 -3.26 -11.77
CA PHE A 10 -17.42 -1.90 -12.07
C PHE A 10 -18.31 -1.15 -13.08
N GLN A 11 -19.43 -1.77 -13.50
CA GLN A 11 -20.44 -1.15 -14.36
C GLN A 11 -21.54 -0.48 -13.53
N ASN A 12 -21.95 -1.14 -12.43
CA ASN A 12 -22.82 -0.59 -11.39
C ASN A 12 -22.04 -0.43 -10.09
N ARG A 13 -22.48 0.48 -9.20
CA ARG A 13 -22.01 0.53 -7.80
C ARG A 13 -22.50 -0.70 -7.01
N GLU A 14 -22.36 -1.90 -7.57
CA GLU A 14 -22.56 -3.11 -6.82
C GLU A 14 -21.42 -3.22 -5.82
N ARG A 15 -21.80 -3.18 -4.54
CA ARG A 15 -20.89 -3.33 -3.43
C ARG A 15 -20.17 -4.67 -3.60
N GLN A 16 -18.85 -4.69 -3.44
CA GLN A 16 -18.04 -5.90 -3.51
C GLN A 16 -17.78 -6.39 -2.08
N PRO A 17 -18.60 -7.31 -1.53
CA PRO A 17 -18.55 -7.62 -0.11
C PRO A 17 -17.22 -8.26 0.31
N GLY A 18 -16.60 -9.03 -0.58
CA GLY A 18 -15.29 -9.65 -0.33
C GLY A 18 -14.18 -8.61 -0.14
N LEU A 19 -14.14 -7.55 -0.96
CA LEU A 19 -13.15 -6.48 -0.80
C LEU A 19 -13.44 -5.63 0.43
N ASP A 20 -14.71 -5.41 0.76
CA ASP A 20 -15.09 -4.72 1.99
C ASP A 20 -14.69 -5.53 3.23
N LEU A 21 -14.83 -6.86 3.20
CA LEU A 21 -14.38 -7.76 4.25
C LEU A 21 -12.85 -7.72 4.41
N LEU A 22 -12.09 -7.79 3.31
CA LEU A 22 -10.63 -7.68 3.36
C LEU A 22 -10.17 -6.33 3.92
N ARG A 23 -10.84 -5.23 3.55
CA ARG A 23 -10.57 -3.92 4.17
C ARG A 23 -10.89 -3.92 5.66
N ALA A 24 -12.05 -4.46 6.06
CA ALA A 24 -12.42 -4.53 7.47
C ALA A 24 -11.39 -5.34 8.28
N LEU A 25 -10.94 -6.48 7.75
CA LEU A 25 -9.90 -7.29 8.36
C LEU A 25 -8.58 -6.52 8.48
N ALA A 26 -8.17 -5.80 7.43
CA ALA A 26 -6.97 -4.95 7.48
C ALA A 26 -7.06 -3.88 8.58
N ILE A 27 -8.22 -3.22 8.75
CA ILE A 27 -8.44 -2.23 9.82
C ILE A 27 -8.27 -2.88 11.18
N ILE A 28 -8.97 -4.00 11.41
CA ILE A 28 -8.96 -4.69 12.70
C ILE A 28 -7.53 -5.05 13.10
N VAL A 29 -6.78 -5.61 12.17
CA VAL A 29 -5.39 -6.05 12.40
C VAL A 29 -4.46 -4.86 12.70
N VAL A 30 -4.64 -3.71 12.02
CA VAL A 30 -3.88 -2.47 12.32
C VAL A 30 -4.29 -1.87 13.67
N VAL A 31 -5.57 -1.85 14.00
CA VAL A 31 -6.06 -1.33 15.29
C VAL A 31 -5.53 -2.19 16.44
N ILE A 32 -5.53 -3.51 16.28
CA ILE A 32 -4.93 -4.46 17.24
C ILE A 32 -3.45 -4.15 17.47
N TYR A 33 -2.69 -3.93 16.40
CA TYR A 33 -1.27 -3.57 16.50
C TYR A 33 -1.06 -2.32 17.37
N HIS A 34 -1.81 -1.26 17.10
CA HIS A 34 -1.68 -0.01 17.84
C HIS A 34 -2.19 -0.15 19.28
N ALA A 35 -3.30 -0.86 19.51
CA ALA A 35 -3.81 -1.10 20.86
C ALA A 35 -2.77 -1.83 21.73
N ALA A 36 -2.04 -2.79 21.15
CA ALA A 36 -0.96 -3.49 21.84
C ALA A 36 0.21 -2.57 22.23
N LEU A 37 0.58 -1.61 21.38
CA LEU A 37 1.57 -0.59 21.71
C LEU A 37 1.18 0.27 22.92
N PHE A 38 -0.12 0.46 23.17
CA PHE A 38 -0.65 1.19 24.33
C PHE A 38 -1.01 0.28 25.53
N GLY A 39 -0.55 -0.97 25.53
CA GLY A 39 -0.66 -1.87 26.69
C GLY A 39 -1.82 -2.88 26.62
N PHE A 40 -2.59 -2.92 25.53
CA PHE A 40 -3.62 -3.94 25.33
C PHE A 40 -3.01 -5.24 24.81
N LYS A 41 -2.57 -6.11 25.72
CA LYS A 41 -1.95 -7.39 25.35
C LYS A 41 -3.00 -8.40 24.89
N LEU A 42 -2.88 -8.86 23.65
CA LEU A 42 -3.61 -10.02 23.16
C LEU A 42 -2.83 -11.32 23.45
N PRO A 43 -3.51 -12.46 23.58
CA PRO A 43 -2.85 -13.76 23.70
C PRO A 43 -2.08 -14.10 22.41
N GLY A 44 -0.85 -14.57 22.58
CA GLY A 44 0.07 -14.92 21.48
C GLY A 44 0.90 -13.72 20.98
N ARG A 45 1.68 -13.93 19.91
CA ARG A 45 2.52 -12.89 19.25
C ARG A 45 1.78 -12.19 18.10
N VAL A 46 0.44 -12.18 18.15
CA VAL A 46 -0.44 -11.71 17.07
C VAL A 46 -0.31 -10.19 16.88
N ASP A 47 -0.07 -9.47 17.98
CA ASP A 47 0.20 -8.05 18.00
C ASP A 47 1.43 -7.65 17.17
N ARG A 48 2.45 -8.50 17.06
CA ARG A 48 3.67 -8.20 16.27
C ARG A 48 3.44 -8.12 14.76
N PHE A 49 2.37 -8.71 14.25
CA PHE A 49 2.13 -8.82 12.82
C PHE A 49 1.11 -7.82 12.28
N GLY A 50 0.47 -7.02 13.14
CA GLY A 50 -0.68 -6.24 12.69
C GLY A 50 -0.36 -5.06 11.75
N TRP A 51 0.91 -4.71 11.59
CA TRP A 51 1.37 -3.74 10.59
C TRP A 51 1.13 -4.21 9.14
N ILE A 52 1.00 -5.52 8.87
CA ILE A 52 0.73 -6.06 7.53
C ILE A 52 -0.61 -5.61 6.95
N GLY A 53 -1.54 -5.19 7.81
CA GLY A 53 -2.82 -4.65 7.34
C GLY A 53 -2.63 -3.42 6.46
N VAL A 54 -1.56 -2.64 6.67
CA VAL A 54 -1.20 -1.50 5.81
C VAL A 54 -0.77 -1.96 4.42
N ASP A 55 0.01 -3.03 4.31
CA ASP A 55 0.39 -3.61 3.03
C ASP A 55 -0.83 -4.12 2.26
N LEU A 56 -1.78 -4.78 2.96
CA LEU A 56 -3.03 -5.23 2.35
C LEU A 56 -3.86 -4.03 1.86
N PHE A 57 -3.91 -2.95 2.65
CA PHE A 57 -4.52 -1.70 2.24
C PHE A 57 -3.89 -1.14 0.97
N PHE A 58 -2.56 -1.12 0.86
CA PHE A 58 -1.87 -0.66 -0.33
C PHE A 58 -2.20 -1.52 -1.56
N VAL A 59 -2.22 -2.85 -1.45
CA VAL A 59 -2.65 -3.72 -2.58
C VAL A 59 -4.09 -3.42 -3.00
N LEU A 60 -5.01 -3.34 -2.04
CA LEU A 60 -6.41 -3.03 -2.30
C LEU A 60 -6.57 -1.64 -2.93
N SER A 61 -5.84 -0.64 -2.42
CA SER A 61 -5.82 0.73 -2.93
C SER A 61 -5.35 0.78 -4.39
N GLY A 62 -4.27 0.06 -4.72
CA GLY A 62 -3.79 -0.12 -6.09
C GLY A 62 -4.84 -0.75 -7.00
N TYR A 63 -5.47 -1.84 -6.55
CA TYR A 63 -6.49 -2.58 -7.31
C TYR A 63 -7.75 -1.75 -7.56
N LEU A 64 -8.29 -1.10 -6.54
CA LEU A 64 -9.56 -0.36 -6.62
C LEU A 64 -9.42 0.95 -7.40
N ILE A 65 -8.39 1.74 -7.07
CA ILE A 65 -8.18 3.04 -7.70
C ILE A 65 -7.63 2.86 -9.11
N GLY A 66 -6.69 1.93 -9.29
CA GLY A 66 -6.22 1.50 -10.60
C GLY A 66 -7.38 1.02 -11.46
N GLY A 67 -8.20 0.09 -10.94
CA GLY A 67 -9.38 -0.43 -11.64
C GLY A 67 -10.38 0.64 -12.05
N GLN A 68 -10.65 1.63 -11.19
CA GLN A 68 -11.54 2.75 -11.51
C GLN A 68 -11.03 3.60 -12.70
N LEU A 69 -9.73 3.91 -12.71
CA LEU A 69 -9.09 4.70 -13.77
C LEU A 69 -8.98 3.89 -15.07
N LEU A 70 -8.49 2.65 -14.97
CA LEU A 70 -8.33 1.71 -16.08
C LEU A 70 -9.67 1.36 -16.74
N ALA A 71 -10.77 1.24 -15.98
CA ALA A 71 -12.10 1.02 -16.53
C ALA A 71 -12.57 2.17 -17.44
N SER A 72 -12.13 3.40 -17.19
CA SER A 72 -12.44 4.53 -18.08
C SER A 72 -11.67 4.41 -19.39
N LEU A 73 -10.38 4.08 -19.32
CA LEU A 73 -9.51 3.87 -20.48
C LEU A 73 -9.93 2.65 -21.32
N ALA A 74 -10.31 1.55 -20.69
CA ALA A 74 -10.77 0.34 -21.37
C ALA A 74 -12.04 0.59 -22.22
N ARG A 75 -12.86 1.57 -21.84
CA ARG A 75 -14.03 2.02 -22.61
C ARG A 75 -13.71 3.06 -23.69
N GLY A 76 -12.42 3.31 -23.96
CA GLY A 76 -11.97 4.34 -24.90
C GLY A 76 -12.22 5.78 -24.42
N ARG A 77 -12.54 6.00 -23.14
CA ARG A 77 -12.77 7.33 -22.57
C ARG A 77 -11.50 7.86 -21.92
N SER A 78 -11.32 9.18 -21.94
CA SER A 78 -10.24 9.82 -21.18
C SER A 78 -10.51 9.79 -19.68
N ILE A 79 -9.43 9.84 -18.88
CA ILE A 79 -9.54 10.01 -17.44
C ILE A 79 -9.95 11.46 -17.14
N ASN A 80 -11.08 11.65 -16.47
CA ASN A 80 -11.46 12.98 -15.96
C ASN A 80 -10.73 13.26 -14.65
N LEU A 81 -9.58 13.94 -14.74
CA LEU A 81 -8.71 14.27 -13.62
C LEU A 81 -9.41 15.13 -12.57
N GLY A 82 -10.14 16.18 -12.99
CA GLY A 82 -10.85 17.07 -12.07
C GLY A 82 -11.88 16.32 -11.22
N ARG A 83 -12.69 15.47 -11.84
CA ARG A 83 -13.69 14.65 -11.12
C ARG A 83 -13.03 13.58 -10.25
N PHE A 84 -11.87 13.05 -10.66
CA PHE A 84 -11.10 12.11 -9.86
C PHE A 84 -10.56 12.75 -8.58
N PHE A 85 -9.81 13.85 -8.71
CA PHE A 85 -9.22 14.57 -7.58
C PHE A 85 -10.28 15.19 -6.68
N ALA A 86 -11.34 15.79 -7.22
CA ALA A 86 -12.41 16.38 -6.41
C ALA A 86 -13.11 15.36 -5.51
N ARG A 87 -13.48 14.19 -6.04
CA ARG A 87 -14.11 13.13 -5.23
C ARG A 87 -13.18 12.62 -4.14
N ARG A 88 -11.88 12.58 -4.40
CA ARG A 88 -10.89 12.10 -3.44
C ARG A 88 -10.62 13.13 -2.35
N ALA A 89 -10.42 14.38 -2.75
CA ALA A 89 -10.29 15.52 -1.86
C ALA A 89 -11.46 15.58 -0.87
N LEU A 90 -12.71 15.60 -1.37
CA LEU A 90 -13.91 15.66 -0.52
C LEU A 90 -14.07 14.46 0.43
N ARG A 91 -13.45 13.32 0.13
CA ARG A 91 -13.51 12.12 0.95
C ARG A 91 -12.46 12.10 2.07
N ILE A 92 -11.25 12.61 1.82
CA ILE A 92 -10.08 12.42 2.69
C ILE A 92 -9.71 13.70 3.43
N ILE A 93 -9.62 14.83 2.69
CA ILE A 93 -9.13 16.12 3.21
C ILE A 93 -9.90 16.58 4.46
N PRO A 94 -11.26 16.58 4.49
CA PRO A 94 -11.98 17.08 5.66
C PRO A 94 -11.65 16.34 6.95
N ALA A 95 -11.65 15.00 6.90
CA ALA A 95 -11.34 14.18 8.06
C ALA A 95 -9.87 14.31 8.48
N TYR A 96 -8.94 14.31 7.51
CA TYR A 96 -7.52 14.47 7.77
C TYR A 96 -7.22 15.79 8.49
N PHE A 97 -7.70 16.92 7.94
CA PHE A 97 -7.44 18.23 8.53
C PHE A 97 -8.17 18.44 9.86
N ALA A 98 -9.33 17.81 10.08
CA ALA A 98 -9.99 17.84 11.38
C ALA A 98 -9.12 17.17 12.46
N ILE A 99 -8.56 15.99 12.19
CA ILE A 99 -7.66 15.30 13.13
C ILE A 99 -6.34 16.05 13.28
N LEU A 100 -5.75 16.54 12.20
CA LEU A 100 -4.53 17.35 12.25
C LEU A 100 -4.74 18.62 13.11
N ALA A 101 -5.89 19.28 13.01
CA ALA A 101 -6.23 20.42 13.85
C ALA A 101 -6.32 20.03 15.34
N ILE A 102 -6.92 18.89 15.67
CA ILE A 102 -6.92 18.38 17.05
C ILE A 102 -5.49 18.19 17.55
N TYR A 103 -4.61 17.61 16.75
CA TYR A 103 -3.21 17.40 17.15
C TYR A 103 -2.44 18.71 17.35
N ILE A 104 -2.75 19.75 16.58
CA ILE A 104 -2.10 21.07 16.71
C ILE A 104 -2.63 21.82 17.93
N PHE A 105 -3.96 21.91 18.08
CA PHE A 105 -4.61 22.76 19.08
C PHE A 105 -4.85 22.09 20.43
N LEU A 106 -4.84 20.74 20.48
CA LEU A 106 -5.03 19.95 21.70
C LEU A 106 -3.85 18.99 21.91
N PRO A 107 -2.64 19.48 22.28
CA PRO A 107 -1.48 18.61 22.48
C PRO A 107 -1.67 17.51 23.53
N SER A 108 -2.57 17.73 24.51
CA SER A 108 -2.92 16.74 25.53
C SER A 108 -3.63 15.50 24.99
N TRP A 109 -4.14 15.54 23.75
CA TRP A 109 -4.78 14.42 23.08
C TRP A 109 -3.83 13.63 22.19
N ARG A 110 -2.57 14.04 22.08
CA ARG A 110 -1.57 13.33 21.30
C ARG A 110 -1.18 12.03 22.00
N GLU A 111 -0.94 11.01 21.20
CA GLU A 111 -0.45 9.72 21.64
C GLU A 111 1.05 9.74 22.03
N TYR A 112 1.80 10.72 21.51
CA TYR A 112 3.15 11.07 21.96
C TYR A 112 3.27 12.59 22.16
N PRO A 113 4.17 13.10 23.00
CA PRO A 113 4.33 14.55 23.19
C PRO A 113 4.80 15.27 21.91
N GLU A 114 5.77 14.66 21.24
CA GLU A 114 6.52 15.26 20.14
C GLU A 114 5.95 14.86 18.77
N MET A 115 5.82 15.85 17.87
CA MET A 115 5.61 15.60 16.45
C MET A 115 6.97 15.54 15.76
N SER A 116 7.26 14.44 15.06
CA SER A 116 8.57 14.24 14.39
C SER A 116 8.82 15.19 13.21
N GLN A 117 7.77 15.74 12.62
CA GLN A 117 7.87 16.51 11.38
C GLN A 117 7.31 17.92 11.54
N PRO A 118 7.84 18.90 10.80
CA PRO A 118 7.28 20.24 10.76
C PRO A 118 5.89 20.24 10.11
N LEU A 119 5.03 21.16 10.55
CA LEU A 119 3.62 21.24 10.11
C LEU A 119 3.45 21.27 8.60
N TRP A 120 4.32 21.98 7.87
CA TRP A 120 4.24 22.09 6.41
C TRP A 120 4.29 20.72 5.71
N LYS A 121 4.99 19.72 6.29
CA LYS A 121 5.03 18.37 5.71
C LYS A 121 3.68 17.66 5.81
N PHE A 122 2.95 17.86 6.91
CA PHE A 122 1.59 17.34 7.07
C PHE A 122 0.60 18.07 6.15
N LEU A 123 0.74 19.38 5.97
CA LEU A 123 -0.11 20.15 5.06
C LEU A 123 0.03 19.71 3.59
N LEU A 124 1.22 19.25 3.19
CA LEU A 124 1.53 18.83 1.83
C LEU A 124 1.48 17.30 1.61
N SER A 125 1.08 16.51 2.62
CA SER A 125 1.12 15.04 2.58
C SER A 125 2.51 14.47 2.24
N VAL A 126 3.58 15.01 2.84
CA VAL A 126 4.98 14.57 2.68
C VAL A 126 5.67 14.24 4.01
N GLN A 127 4.89 14.06 5.08
CA GLN A 127 5.38 13.72 6.42
C GLN A 127 6.11 12.37 6.49
N ASN A 128 5.95 11.49 5.50
CA ASN A 128 6.62 10.20 5.46
C ASN A 128 8.13 10.30 5.13
N ILE A 129 8.60 11.47 4.68
CA ILE A 129 10.01 11.71 4.34
C ILE A 129 10.77 12.14 5.61
N GLY A 130 11.70 11.30 6.06
CA GLY A 130 12.49 11.57 7.27
C GLY A 130 11.77 11.21 8.57
N LEU A 131 10.68 10.45 8.49
CA LEU A 131 9.85 10.08 9.62
C LEU A 131 10.54 9.01 10.48
N HIS A 132 10.38 9.11 11.80
CA HIS A 132 10.73 8.03 12.72
C HIS A 132 9.54 7.69 13.61
N GLY A 133 9.50 6.45 14.09
CA GLY A 133 8.43 5.97 14.95
C GLY A 133 8.42 6.65 16.33
N GLY A 134 7.38 6.36 17.12
CA GLY A 134 7.26 6.87 18.49
C GLY A 134 6.98 8.36 18.58
N THR A 135 6.38 8.94 17.53
CA THR A 135 6.00 10.36 17.50
C THR A 135 4.54 10.55 17.15
N ALA A 136 4.00 11.68 17.59
CA ALA A 136 2.61 12.03 17.42
C ALA A 136 2.28 12.12 15.94
N PHE A 137 1.15 11.52 15.56
CA PHE A 137 0.63 11.51 14.20
C PHE A 137 1.52 10.79 13.20
N SER A 138 2.50 10.01 13.66
CA SER A 138 3.38 9.23 12.80
C SER A 138 2.62 8.22 11.95
N HIS A 139 1.50 7.68 12.45
CA HIS A 139 0.62 6.76 11.72
C HIS A 139 0.04 7.33 10.42
N ALA A 140 0.03 8.66 10.24
CA ALA A 140 -0.42 9.31 9.01
C ALA A 140 0.54 9.12 7.82
N TRP A 141 1.69 8.47 8.00
CA TRP A 141 2.65 8.18 6.95
C TRP A 141 2.05 7.39 5.78
N SER A 142 1.21 6.40 6.07
CA SER A 142 0.66 5.50 5.06
C SER A 142 -0.32 6.24 4.15
N LEU A 143 -1.05 7.21 4.72
CA LEU A 143 -1.91 8.11 3.96
C LEU A 143 -1.09 9.03 3.03
N ALA A 144 0.06 9.53 3.45
CA ALA A 144 0.95 10.32 2.58
C ALA A 144 1.48 9.50 1.40
N VAL A 145 1.92 8.26 1.63
CA VAL A 145 2.34 7.33 0.56
C VAL A 145 1.21 7.15 -0.45
N GLU A 146 0.01 6.94 0.06
CA GLU A 146 -1.20 6.80 -0.73
C GLU A 146 -1.51 8.07 -1.54
N ASP A 147 -1.57 9.25 -0.93
CA ASP A 147 -1.83 10.53 -1.61
C ASP A 147 -0.83 10.80 -2.73
N GLN A 148 0.46 10.58 -2.50
CA GLN A 148 1.51 10.72 -3.50
C GLN A 148 1.30 9.74 -4.67
N PHE A 149 0.96 8.50 -4.38
CA PHE A 149 0.63 7.50 -5.39
C PHE A 149 -0.59 7.91 -6.22
N TYR A 150 -1.66 8.40 -5.59
CA TYR A 150 -2.87 8.81 -6.32
C TYR A 150 -2.69 10.07 -7.13
N LEU A 151 -1.79 10.96 -6.71
CA LEU A 151 -1.39 12.12 -7.50
C LEU A 151 -0.70 11.66 -8.79
N CYS A 152 0.24 10.71 -8.71
CA CYS A 152 1.04 10.26 -9.84
C CYS A 152 0.31 9.27 -10.76
N LEU A 153 -0.48 8.35 -10.22
CA LEU A 153 -1.12 7.24 -10.95
C LEU A 153 -1.87 7.66 -12.22
N PRO A 154 -2.77 8.66 -12.22
CA PRO A 154 -3.52 8.98 -13.43
C PRO A 154 -2.61 9.44 -14.58
N PHE A 155 -1.54 10.17 -14.29
CA PHE A 155 -0.55 10.59 -15.30
C PHE A 155 0.23 9.40 -15.84
N ILE A 156 0.65 8.48 -14.98
CA ILE A 156 1.30 7.23 -15.38
C ILE A 156 0.37 6.43 -16.30
N LEU A 157 -0.91 6.31 -15.97
CA LEU A 157 -1.87 5.56 -16.78
C LEU A 157 -2.15 6.24 -18.13
N LEU A 158 -2.20 7.58 -18.18
CA LEU A 158 -2.29 8.32 -19.45
C LEU A 158 -1.06 8.08 -20.34
N PHE A 159 0.14 8.04 -19.74
CA PHE A 159 1.37 7.72 -20.44
C PHE A 159 1.39 6.27 -20.95
N VAL A 160 1.01 5.30 -20.12
CA VAL A 160 0.88 3.88 -20.48
C VAL A 160 -0.13 3.68 -21.61
N ASN A 161 -1.24 4.42 -21.59
CA ASN A 161 -2.24 4.37 -22.66
C ASN A 161 -1.67 4.86 -24.01
N ARG A 162 -0.71 5.78 -23.99
CA ARG A 162 -0.02 6.26 -25.19
C ARG A 162 1.12 5.34 -25.62
N TRP A 163 1.84 4.74 -24.68
CA TRP A 163 2.97 3.84 -24.94
C TRP A 163 2.74 2.49 -24.27
N ARG A 164 2.09 1.57 -24.98
CA ARG A 164 1.64 0.27 -24.45
C ARG A 164 2.74 -0.60 -23.81
N PRO A 165 3.98 -0.64 -24.30
CA PRO A 165 5.07 -1.36 -23.61
C PRO A 165 5.29 -0.89 -22.16
N ALA A 166 4.98 0.37 -21.85
CA ALA A 166 5.10 0.92 -20.49
C ALA A 166 4.23 0.18 -19.46
N ALA A 167 3.14 -0.48 -19.90
CA ALA A 167 2.27 -1.26 -19.01
C ALA A 167 3.01 -2.42 -18.34
N PHE A 168 4.06 -2.94 -18.98
CA PHE A 168 4.93 -3.97 -18.43
C PHE A 168 6.22 -3.38 -17.84
N ILE A 169 6.84 -2.43 -18.55
CA ILE A 169 8.13 -1.84 -18.17
C ILE A 169 8.03 -1.10 -16.83
N ILE A 170 6.99 -0.29 -16.60
CA ILE A 170 6.89 0.53 -15.38
C ILE A 170 6.75 -0.34 -14.12
N PRO A 171 5.80 -1.29 -14.03
CA PRO A 171 5.72 -2.19 -12.88
C PRO A 171 7.01 -2.96 -12.62
N CYS A 172 7.61 -3.54 -13.67
CA CYS A 172 8.87 -4.27 -13.55
C CYS A 172 10.00 -3.35 -13.07
N ALA A 173 10.11 -2.14 -13.62
CA ALA A 173 11.12 -1.18 -13.20
C ALA A 173 10.96 -0.80 -11.73
N ILE A 174 9.73 -0.56 -11.25
CA ILE A 174 9.49 -0.21 -9.83
C ILE A 174 9.93 -1.35 -8.90
N VAL A 175 9.50 -2.59 -9.17
CA VAL A 175 9.84 -3.73 -8.32
C VAL A 175 11.34 -4.07 -8.39
N LEU A 176 11.89 -4.14 -9.61
CA LEU A 176 13.29 -4.53 -9.83
C LEU A 176 14.27 -3.45 -9.38
N SER A 177 13.93 -2.16 -9.46
CA SER A 177 14.77 -1.07 -8.91
C SER A 177 14.61 -0.90 -7.40
N GLY A 178 13.44 -1.26 -6.84
CA GLY A 178 13.20 -1.24 -5.41
C GLY A 178 14.10 -2.21 -4.63
N ILE A 179 14.44 -3.37 -5.22
CA ILE A 179 15.35 -4.36 -4.63
C ILE A 179 16.76 -3.78 -4.36
N PRO A 180 17.53 -3.31 -5.36
CA PRO A 180 18.85 -2.74 -5.14
C PRO A 180 18.79 -1.43 -4.35
N LEU A 181 17.73 -0.63 -4.48
CA LEU A 181 17.55 0.58 -3.66
C LEU A 181 17.45 0.23 -2.17
N ARG A 182 16.63 -0.76 -1.81
CA ARG A 182 16.51 -1.22 -0.42
C ARG A 182 17.79 -1.87 0.08
N ALA A 183 18.49 -2.62 -0.76
CA ALA A 183 19.79 -3.19 -0.43
C ALA A 183 20.85 -2.10 -0.15
N PHE A 184 20.89 -1.05 -0.97
CA PHE A 184 21.76 0.10 -0.77
C PHE A 184 21.42 0.86 0.51
N LEU A 185 20.15 1.18 0.75
CA LEU A 185 19.73 1.89 1.96
C LEU A 185 19.99 1.06 3.24
N ALA A 186 19.81 -0.27 3.16
CA ALA A 186 20.16 -1.17 4.25
C ALA A 186 21.67 -1.18 4.51
N SER A 187 22.51 -1.17 3.47
CA SER A 187 23.97 -1.17 3.61
C SER A 187 24.51 0.11 4.26
N GLN A 188 23.85 1.25 4.06
CA GLN A 188 24.21 2.52 4.70
C GLN A 188 23.82 2.60 6.19
N ASN A 189 23.03 1.64 6.70
CA ASN A 189 22.50 1.65 8.06
C ASN A 189 22.81 0.35 8.82
N LEU A 190 23.92 -0.32 8.47
CA LEU A 190 24.32 -1.56 9.11
C LEU A 190 24.82 -1.34 10.55
N VAL A 191 24.48 -2.30 11.40
CA VAL A 191 24.98 -2.50 12.76
C VAL A 191 25.40 -3.96 12.91
N GLU A 192 26.11 -4.32 13.98
CA GLU A 192 26.67 -5.67 14.18
C GLU A 192 25.64 -6.80 13.96
N SER A 193 24.38 -6.57 14.30
CA SER A 193 23.31 -7.58 14.24
C SER A 193 22.33 -7.40 13.07
N GLY A 194 22.56 -6.48 12.13
CA GLY A 194 21.67 -6.25 10.99
C GLY A 194 21.58 -4.78 10.57
N VAL A 195 20.37 -4.26 10.42
CA VAL A 195 20.08 -2.86 10.10
C VAL A 195 19.57 -2.14 11.35
N ALA A 196 20.09 -0.94 11.62
CA ALA A 196 19.61 -0.10 12.72
C ALA A 196 18.12 0.19 12.57
N PHE A 197 17.32 -0.08 13.61
CA PHE A 197 15.87 0.11 13.56
C PHE A 197 15.44 1.55 13.18
N PRO A 198 16.06 2.62 13.72
CA PRO A 198 15.76 3.98 13.26
C PRO A 198 16.09 4.21 11.78
N GLY A 199 17.21 3.66 11.29
CA GLY A 199 17.61 3.74 9.89
C GLY A 199 16.63 3.00 8.97
N PHE A 200 16.19 1.82 9.38
CA PHE A 200 15.13 1.07 8.70
C PHE A 200 13.83 1.89 8.61
N GLN A 201 13.37 2.47 9.72
CA GLN A 201 12.15 3.28 9.74
C GLN A 201 12.23 4.46 8.77
N VAL A 202 13.26 5.28 8.92
CA VAL A 202 13.43 6.55 8.21
C VAL A 202 13.64 6.34 6.71
N TRP A 203 14.44 5.34 6.33
CA TRP A 203 14.91 5.20 4.95
C TRP A 203 14.20 4.09 4.16
N ILE A 204 13.65 3.08 4.83
CA ILE A 204 13.14 1.86 4.18
C ILE A 204 11.64 1.68 4.40
N TYR A 205 11.14 1.89 5.61
CA TYR A 205 9.75 1.56 5.96
C TYR A 205 8.75 2.66 5.58
N TYR A 206 9.03 3.93 5.91
CA TYR A 206 8.12 5.05 5.68
C TYR A 206 8.19 5.69 4.28
N PRO A 207 9.34 5.75 3.60
CA PRO A 207 9.41 6.43 2.31
C PRO A 207 8.61 5.74 1.20
N THR A 208 8.01 6.55 0.33
CA THR A 208 7.16 6.06 -0.76
C THR A 208 7.95 5.20 -1.74
N TRP A 209 9.17 5.60 -2.11
CA TRP A 209 9.98 4.94 -3.14
C TRP A 209 10.42 3.52 -2.79
N THR A 210 10.38 3.11 -1.52
CA THR A 210 10.67 1.74 -1.07
C THR A 210 9.42 0.90 -0.83
N ARG A 211 8.23 1.50 -0.91
CA ARG A 211 6.93 0.91 -0.54
C ARG A 211 5.91 0.86 -1.68
N LEU A 212 6.35 1.07 -2.92
CA LEU A 212 5.47 1.03 -4.09
C LEU A 212 5.04 -0.39 -4.50
N ASP A 213 5.73 -1.46 -4.07
CA ASP A 213 5.45 -2.82 -4.53
C ASP A 213 3.96 -3.21 -4.36
N PRO A 214 3.36 -3.09 -3.16
CA PRO A 214 1.96 -3.51 -2.97
C PRO A 214 0.98 -2.72 -3.86
N LEU A 215 1.17 -1.41 -3.98
CA LEU A 215 0.36 -0.55 -4.83
C LEU A 215 0.44 -0.97 -6.31
N VAL A 216 1.65 -1.25 -6.80
CA VAL A 216 1.89 -1.67 -8.18
C VAL A 216 1.27 -3.04 -8.46
N PHE A 217 1.43 -4.02 -7.55
CA PHE A 217 0.79 -5.33 -7.69
C PHE A 217 -0.72 -5.22 -7.78
N GLY A 218 -1.34 -4.36 -6.96
CA GLY A 218 -2.77 -4.05 -7.05
C GLY A 218 -3.17 -3.48 -8.43
N VAL A 219 -2.43 -2.50 -8.94
CA VAL A 219 -2.71 -1.91 -10.28
C VAL A 219 -2.54 -2.93 -11.39
N VAL A 220 -1.51 -3.77 -11.34
CA VAL A 220 -1.27 -4.83 -12.33
C VAL A 220 -2.44 -5.82 -12.34
N LEU A 221 -2.91 -6.24 -11.17
CA LEU A 221 -4.06 -7.13 -11.04
C LEU A 221 -5.31 -6.52 -11.70
N ALA A 222 -5.58 -5.24 -11.44
CA ALA A 222 -6.67 -4.51 -12.07
C ALA A 222 -6.49 -4.36 -13.59
N ALA A 223 -5.27 -4.18 -14.07
CA ALA A 223 -4.98 -4.09 -15.50
C ALA A 223 -5.19 -5.43 -16.22
N ILE A 224 -4.80 -6.55 -15.61
CA ILE A 224 -5.05 -7.90 -16.13
C ILE A 224 -6.56 -8.13 -16.24
N GLU A 225 -7.31 -7.82 -15.18
CA GLU A 225 -8.76 -7.96 -15.17
C GLU A 225 -9.44 -7.20 -16.32
N LYS A 226 -9.01 -5.95 -16.62
CA LYS A 226 -9.69 -5.10 -17.60
C LYS A 226 -9.24 -5.30 -19.04
N PHE A 227 -7.95 -5.55 -19.26
CA PHE A 227 -7.38 -5.58 -20.62
C PHE A 227 -7.05 -6.99 -21.10
N ARG A 228 -7.03 -8.00 -20.21
CA ARG A 228 -6.68 -9.39 -20.52
C ARG A 228 -7.68 -10.37 -19.89
N PRO A 229 -8.96 -10.37 -20.32
CA PRO A 229 -10.01 -11.18 -19.70
C PRO A 229 -9.71 -12.69 -19.70
N GLU A 230 -9.07 -13.21 -20.75
CA GLU A 230 -8.65 -14.63 -20.79
C GLU A 230 -7.63 -14.98 -19.70
N TRP A 231 -6.69 -14.08 -19.43
CA TRP A 231 -5.70 -14.26 -18.36
C TRP A 231 -6.36 -14.16 -17.00
N TRP A 232 -7.29 -13.20 -16.83
CA TRP A 232 -8.08 -13.07 -15.61
C TRP A 232 -8.86 -14.34 -15.30
N GLN A 233 -9.57 -14.90 -16.28
CA GLN A 233 -10.30 -16.16 -16.10
C GLN A 233 -9.38 -17.32 -15.72
N ARG A 234 -8.19 -17.43 -16.32
CA ARG A 234 -7.20 -18.44 -15.92
C ARG A 234 -6.73 -18.26 -14.48
N LEU A 235 -6.47 -17.02 -14.05
CA LEU A 235 -6.09 -16.71 -12.67
C LEU A 235 -7.20 -17.07 -11.69
N MET A 236 -8.46 -16.72 -12.01
CA MET A 236 -9.62 -17.05 -11.18
C MET A 236 -9.84 -18.57 -11.08
N ASN A 237 -9.68 -19.31 -12.18
CA ASN A 237 -9.77 -20.78 -12.17
C ASN A 237 -8.68 -21.43 -11.32
N LEU A 238 -7.54 -20.75 -11.15
CA LEU A 238 -6.42 -21.19 -10.32
C LEU A 238 -6.43 -20.55 -8.93
N ALA A 239 -7.39 -19.69 -8.59
CA ALA A 239 -7.36 -18.87 -7.38
C ALA A 239 -7.12 -19.69 -6.11
N ILE A 240 -7.87 -20.78 -5.93
CA ILE A 240 -7.70 -21.66 -4.77
C ILE A 240 -6.30 -22.28 -4.66
N TRP A 241 -5.66 -22.55 -5.80
CA TRP A 241 -4.29 -23.07 -5.89
C TRP A 241 -3.24 -21.97 -5.71
N LEU A 242 -3.61 -20.70 -5.91
CA LEU A 242 -2.76 -19.53 -5.70
C LEU A 242 -2.84 -19.01 -4.26
N TRP A 243 -3.92 -19.30 -3.53
CA TRP A 243 -4.06 -18.90 -2.12
C TRP A 243 -3.05 -19.59 -1.20
N LEU A 244 -2.81 -20.89 -1.37
CA LEU A 244 -1.81 -21.62 -0.56
C LEU A 244 -0.38 -21.06 -0.72
N PRO A 245 0.18 -20.94 -1.94
CA PRO A 245 1.48 -20.31 -2.12
C PRO A 245 1.46 -18.83 -1.74
N GLY A 246 0.36 -18.11 -1.96
CA GLY A 246 0.21 -16.72 -1.52
C GLY A 246 0.31 -16.57 0.00
N LEU A 247 -0.37 -17.44 0.75
CA LEU A 247 -0.30 -17.51 2.20
C LEU A 247 1.11 -17.92 2.66
N ALA A 248 1.74 -18.89 2.00
CA ALA A 248 3.11 -19.30 2.29
C ALA A 248 4.11 -18.15 2.10
N LEU A 249 3.95 -17.33 1.06
CA LEU A 249 4.75 -16.12 0.84
C LEU A 249 4.55 -15.09 1.95
N ILE A 250 3.31 -14.87 2.39
CA ILE A 250 3.00 -13.97 3.50
C ILE A 250 3.67 -14.47 4.78
N VAL A 251 3.51 -15.74 5.12
CA VAL A 251 4.11 -16.36 6.31
C VAL A 251 5.64 -16.28 6.25
N TYR A 252 6.24 -16.57 5.10
CA TYR A 252 7.69 -16.48 4.91
C TYR A 252 8.19 -15.03 5.04
N ALA A 253 7.47 -14.05 4.49
CA ALA A 253 7.82 -12.65 4.63
C ALA A 253 7.66 -12.13 6.07
N LEU A 254 6.68 -12.65 6.81
CA LEU A 254 6.54 -12.39 8.25
C LEU A 254 7.69 -12.98 9.04
N TYR A 255 8.06 -14.23 8.75
CA TYR A 255 9.21 -14.90 9.35
C TYR A 255 10.52 -14.14 9.09
N LEU A 256 10.73 -13.63 7.87
CA LEU A 256 11.91 -12.82 7.56
C LEU A 256 12.04 -11.56 8.42
N GLY A 257 10.93 -10.92 8.75
CA GLY A 257 10.89 -9.74 9.63
C GLY A 257 10.78 -10.09 11.11
N GLU A 258 10.73 -11.37 11.45
CA GLU A 258 10.64 -11.83 12.83
C GLU A 258 12.04 -11.93 13.45
N GLY A 259 12.26 -11.22 14.54
CA GLY A 259 13.52 -11.24 15.27
C GLY A 259 13.66 -10.02 16.15
N ASP A 260 14.72 -10.00 16.96
CA ASP A 260 15.09 -8.81 17.74
C ASP A 260 15.85 -7.78 16.88
N TYR A 261 16.27 -8.18 15.68
CA TYR A 261 17.01 -7.37 14.72
C TYR A 261 16.34 -7.34 13.35
N VAL A 262 16.54 -6.24 12.62
CA VAL A 262 16.08 -6.10 11.24
C VAL A 262 17.15 -6.66 10.30
N TYR A 263 16.93 -7.83 9.72
CA TYR A 263 17.87 -8.40 8.75
C TYR A 263 17.82 -7.68 7.41
N VAL A 264 18.96 -7.61 6.71
CA VAL A 264 19.06 -7.05 5.35
C VAL A 264 18.12 -7.79 4.38
N ALA A 265 18.02 -9.11 4.52
CA ALA A 265 17.10 -9.91 3.71
C ALA A 265 15.64 -9.48 3.90
N ALA A 266 15.23 -9.16 5.13
CA ALA A 266 13.90 -8.63 5.43
C ALA A 266 13.68 -7.28 4.73
N CYS A 267 14.64 -6.37 4.84
CA CYS A 267 14.57 -5.05 4.19
C CYS A 267 14.34 -5.15 2.68
N ILE A 268 14.91 -6.15 2.03
CA ILE A 268 14.86 -6.30 0.56
C ILE A 268 13.61 -7.05 0.11
N TRP A 269 13.33 -8.19 0.74
CA TRP A 269 12.39 -9.18 0.22
C TRP A 269 11.01 -9.13 0.87
N GLN A 270 10.89 -8.61 2.09
CA GLN A 270 9.64 -8.67 2.84
C GLN A 270 8.47 -8.00 2.11
N PHE A 271 8.65 -6.77 1.64
CA PHE A 271 7.59 -6.02 0.96
C PHE A 271 7.14 -6.62 -0.38
N PRO A 272 8.02 -6.99 -1.33
CA PRO A 272 7.57 -7.60 -2.58
C PRO A 272 6.93 -8.98 -2.38
N LEU A 273 7.40 -9.76 -1.39
CA LEU A 273 6.81 -11.06 -1.07
C LEU A 273 5.41 -10.91 -0.46
N LEU A 274 5.24 -9.96 0.47
CA LEU A 274 3.91 -9.62 1.01
C LEU A 274 2.98 -9.11 -0.10
N ALA A 275 3.46 -8.21 -0.95
CA ALA A 275 2.68 -7.68 -2.07
C ALA A 275 2.18 -8.78 -3.01
N LEU A 276 3.07 -9.71 -3.40
CA LEU A 276 2.72 -10.83 -4.26
C LEU A 276 1.74 -11.80 -3.58
N GLY A 277 2.00 -12.16 -2.32
CA GLY A 277 1.12 -13.04 -1.56
C GLY A 277 -0.27 -12.46 -1.33
N MET A 278 -0.35 -11.17 -0.99
CA MET A 278 -1.61 -10.46 -0.83
C MET A 278 -2.35 -10.30 -2.16
N ALA A 279 -1.66 -9.99 -3.25
CA ALA A 279 -2.29 -9.93 -4.58
C ALA A 279 -2.87 -11.29 -5.01
N ALA A 280 -2.26 -12.41 -4.63
CA ALA A 280 -2.82 -13.73 -4.84
C ALA A 280 -4.11 -13.98 -4.03
N LEU A 281 -4.24 -13.42 -2.82
CA LEU A 281 -5.46 -13.49 -2.00
C LEU A 281 -6.61 -12.61 -2.53
N LEU A 282 -6.34 -11.70 -3.47
CA LEU A 282 -7.37 -10.86 -4.10
C LEU A 282 -8.08 -11.55 -5.29
N LEU A 283 -7.53 -12.67 -5.78
CA LEU A 283 -8.16 -13.54 -6.78
C LEU A 283 -9.23 -14.39 -6.12
#